data_AF-A0A1A2IZN1-F1
#
_entry.id   AF-A0A1A2IZN1-F1
#
_cell.length_a   1.000
_cell.length_b   1.000
_cell.length_c   1.000
_cell.angle_alpha   90.00
_cell.angle_beta   90.00
_cell.angle_gamma   90.00
#
_symmetry.space_group_name_H-M   'P 1'
#
loop_
_entity.id
_entity.type
_entity.pdbx_description
1 polymer ?
#
loop_
_entity_poly.entity_id
_entity_poly.type
_entity_poly.pdbx_seq_one_letter_code
_entity_poly.pdbx_strand_id
1 'polypeptide(L)'
;MGVLRFLWQRVLAFDRLGSRIPQLIQIWLLEFFVVMPLTFFIGKVIDIHGALGVPGTGERLDGTFWGALVVSLVFGFFFVRSLVRPRVVQGTWTPTVRADVGPVTVYGGNTAWRVTYPYLTSHPSYALLLLITAPIPAVMLAATVNQGDSTFYWRVCGIVGLIIIACMALARVLAWYVFRFGRRQLDAQLRGLAISPRRLGWEIAWKPVLVLVVLMYAIACIPLGALWLKEQRTMAGLPVATAADAEHPGEYRRVKGAVAAGPVYWAPRGAGRGGNNYAGAGVLVALATGGEALVLAESMAVPDFKGMMARVHHGELTATGKVIAAVTPDERKYYGFDEGAFPAPGAQGRVMLLLSQP
;
A
#
# COMPACT_ATOMS: atom_id res chain seq x y z
N MET A 1 -7.18 14.15 -41.12
CA MET A 1 -6.27 15.08 -40.40
C MET A 1 -6.72 15.48 -38.99
N GLY A 2 -8.01 15.52 -38.65
CA GLY A 2 -8.49 15.95 -37.31
C GLY A 2 -8.01 15.08 -36.13
N VAL A 3 -7.96 13.75 -36.31
CA VAL A 3 -7.51 12.80 -35.26
C VAL A 3 -6.01 12.93 -34.99
N LEU A 4 -5.19 13.09 -36.02
CA LEU A 4 -3.74 13.36 -35.90
C LEU A 4 -3.48 14.72 -35.25
N ARG A 5 -4.25 15.76 -35.59
CA ARG A 5 -4.13 17.10 -35.00
C ARG A 5 -4.58 17.11 -33.53
N PHE A 6 -5.59 16.31 -33.18
CA PHE A 6 -6.06 16.11 -31.81
C PHE A 6 -5.06 15.31 -30.96
N LEU A 7 -4.49 14.22 -31.50
CA LEU A 7 -3.40 13.48 -30.86
C LEU A 7 -2.16 14.37 -30.69
N TRP A 8 -1.77 15.13 -31.71
CA TRP A 8 -0.66 16.08 -31.61
C TRP A 8 -0.92 17.25 -30.64
N GLN A 9 -2.13 17.81 -30.61
CA GLN A 9 -2.52 18.81 -29.61
C GLN A 9 -2.53 18.23 -28.19
N ARG A 10 -2.89 16.95 -28.02
CA ARG A 10 -2.80 16.25 -26.73
C ARG A 10 -1.36 15.95 -26.32
N VAL A 11 -0.49 15.60 -27.26
CA VAL A 11 0.96 15.42 -27.03
C VAL A 11 1.62 16.76 -26.69
N LEU A 12 1.29 17.85 -27.38
CA LEU A 12 1.77 19.21 -27.05
C LEU A 12 1.18 19.77 -25.75
N ALA A 13 -0.04 19.36 -25.38
CA ALA A 13 -0.60 19.65 -24.06
C ALA A 13 0.08 18.81 -22.96
N PHE A 14 0.45 17.57 -23.28
CA PHE A 14 1.27 16.72 -22.42
C PHE A 14 2.67 17.30 -22.24
N ASP A 15 3.24 17.99 -23.23
CA ASP A 15 4.53 18.67 -23.13
C ASP A 15 4.49 19.86 -22.15
N ARG A 16 3.39 20.65 -22.19
CA ARG A 16 3.15 21.73 -21.21
C ARG A 16 2.88 21.23 -19.79
N LEU A 17 2.26 20.05 -19.64
CA LEU A 17 2.01 19.42 -18.33
C LEU A 17 3.25 18.67 -17.81
N GLY A 18 3.94 17.98 -18.70
CA GLY A 18 5.12 17.15 -18.47
C GLY A 18 6.32 17.96 -18.01
N SER A 19 6.49 19.17 -18.56
CA SER A 19 7.55 20.10 -18.12
C SER A 19 7.49 20.41 -16.61
N ARG A 20 6.32 20.31 -15.96
CA ARG A 20 6.13 20.58 -14.53
C ARG A 20 6.24 19.34 -13.64
N ILE A 21 6.20 18.14 -14.20
CA ILE A 21 6.32 16.88 -13.45
C ILE A 21 7.61 16.85 -12.62
N PRO A 22 8.81 17.21 -13.15
CA PRO A 22 10.03 17.19 -12.36
C PRO A 22 9.96 18.02 -11.08
N GLN A 23 9.34 19.19 -11.14
CA GLN A 23 9.17 20.06 -9.97
C GLN A 23 8.16 19.50 -8.96
N LEU A 24 7.05 18.91 -9.42
CA LEU A 24 6.11 18.23 -8.54
C LEU A 24 6.74 17.01 -7.86
N ILE A 25 7.58 16.26 -8.60
CA ILE A 25 8.34 15.13 -8.05
C ILE A 25 9.36 15.62 -7.02
N GLN A 26 10.05 16.74 -7.25
CA GLN A 26 10.95 17.32 -6.24
C GLN A 26 10.22 17.70 -4.95
N ILE A 27 9.04 18.33 -5.05
CA ILE A 27 8.22 18.66 -3.87
C ILE A 27 7.78 17.38 -3.16
N TRP A 28 7.29 16.39 -3.92
CA TRP A 28 6.88 15.11 -3.38
C TRP A 28 8.04 14.38 -2.70
N LEU A 29 9.24 14.36 -3.28
CA LEU A 29 10.44 13.75 -2.68
C LEU A 29 10.81 14.42 -1.36
N LEU A 30 10.78 15.76 -1.31
CA LEU A 30 11.00 16.50 -0.08
C LEU A 30 10.02 16.06 1.00
N GLU A 31 8.73 15.98 0.68
CA GLU A 31 7.70 15.51 1.62
C GLU A 31 7.89 14.05 2.01
N PHE A 32 8.22 13.20 1.05
CA PHE A 32 8.49 11.77 1.27
C PHE A 32 9.62 11.57 2.28
N PHE A 33 10.71 12.35 2.17
CA PHE A 33 11.83 12.33 3.13
C PHE A 33 11.49 12.97 4.48
N VAL A 34 10.40 13.71 4.61
CA VAL A 34 9.84 14.06 5.93
C VAL A 34 9.04 12.89 6.48
N VAL A 35 8.06 12.42 5.72
CA VAL A 35 7.03 11.45 6.15
C VAL A 35 7.66 10.11 6.51
N MET A 36 8.37 9.47 5.58
CA MET A 36 8.78 8.07 5.75
C MET A 36 9.81 7.91 6.88
N PRO A 37 10.89 8.71 6.95
CA PRO A 37 11.87 8.56 8.03
C PRO A 37 11.28 8.88 9.40
N LEU A 38 10.41 9.89 9.51
CA LEU A 38 9.73 10.22 10.77
C LEU A 38 8.78 9.10 11.21
N THR A 39 8.06 8.52 10.25
CA THR A 39 7.15 7.39 10.47
C THR A 39 7.89 6.22 11.10
N PHE A 40 9.02 5.82 10.49
CA PHE A 40 9.81 4.70 11.00
C PHE A 40 10.47 5.00 12.36
N PHE A 41 10.94 6.23 12.57
CA PHE A 41 11.49 6.64 13.86
C PHE A 41 10.44 6.56 14.98
N ILE A 42 9.32 7.25 14.83
CA ILE A 42 8.24 7.26 15.83
C ILE A 42 7.66 5.85 16.01
N GLY A 43 7.46 5.13 14.90
CA GLY A 43 7.01 3.75 14.92
C GLY A 43 7.94 2.85 15.74
N LYS A 44 9.26 3.01 15.60
CA LYS A 44 10.23 2.24 16.39
C LYS A 44 10.23 2.64 17.86
N VAL A 45 10.08 3.92 18.18
CA VAL A 45 9.94 4.38 19.57
C VAL A 45 8.74 3.71 20.23
N ILE A 46 7.59 3.69 19.55
CA ILE A 46 6.37 3.04 20.08
C ILE A 46 6.56 1.52 20.17
N ASP A 47 7.19 0.89 19.19
CA ASP A 47 7.49 -0.55 19.16
C ASP A 47 8.34 -1.03 20.35
N ILE A 48 9.30 -0.21 20.76
CA ILE A 48 10.18 -0.43 21.92
C ILE A 48 9.40 -0.38 23.23
N HIS A 49 8.49 0.60 23.38
CA HIS A 49 7.73 0.79 24.62
C HIS A 49 6.46 -0.06 24.69
N GLY A 50 5.95 -0.49 23.54
CA GLY A 50 4.65 -1.16 23.43
C GLY A 50 3.49 -0.16 23.37
N ALA A 51 2.40 -0.57 22.72
CA ALA A 51 1.13 0.15 22.73
C ALA A 51 -0.01 -0.80 22.30
N LEU A 52 -1.26 -0.37 22.46
CA LEU A 52 -2.45 -1.11 22.01
C LEU A 52 -2.53 -2.55 22.56
N GLY A 53 -2.06 -2.75 23.80
CA GLY A 53 -2.03 -4.06 24.45
C GLY A 53 -0.84 -4.96 24.05
N VAL A 54 0.03 -4.52 23.15
CA VAL A 54 1.23 -5.25 22.74
C VAL A 54 2.41 -4.82 23.62
N PRO A 55 3.10 -5.76 24.32
CA PRO A 55 4.24 -5.43 25.18
C PRO A 55 5.42 -4.96 24.33
N GLY A 56 6.16 -3.95 24.81
CA GLY A 56 7.33 -3.37 24.15
C GLY A 56 8.51 -4.34 23.97
N THR A 57 9.40 -4.10 23.00
CA THR A 57 10.55 -4.99 22.76
C THR A 57 11.64 -4.77 23.79
N GLY A 58 11.67 -3.57 24.42
CA GLY A 58 12.75 -3.16 25.31
C GLY A 58 14.09 -2.93 24.61
N GLU A 59 14.12 -3.00 23.27
CA GLU A 59 15.34 -2.75 22.49
C GLU A 59 15.79 -1.29 22.59
N ARG A 60 17.08 -1.06 22.36
CA ARG A 60 17.60 0.31 22.22
C ARG A 60 17.42 0.81 20.79
N LEU A 61 17.24 2.12 20.64
CA LEU A 61 17.23 2.77 19.32
C LEU A 61 18.63 2.68 18.69
N ASP A 62 18.71 1.98 17.56
CA ASP A 62 19.90 1.92 16.73
C ASP A 62 20.17 3.25 16.01
N GLY A 63 21.43 3.47 15.61
CA GLY A 63 21.89 4.62 14.85
C GLY A 63 21.13 4.83 13.54
N THR A 64 20.62 3.77 12.92
CA THR A 64 19.77 3.85 11.72
C THR A 64 18.51 4.69 11.96
N PHE A 65 17.84 4.49 13.10
CA PHE A 65 16.62 5.23 13.43
C PHE A 65 16.93 6.69 13.79
N TRP A 66 18.03 6.94 14.49
CA TRP A 66 18.51 8.31 14.73
C TRP A 66 18.85 9.04 13.43
N GLY A 67 19.50 8.36 12.49
CA GLY A 67 19.75 8.88 11.15
C GLY A 67 18.46 9.22 10.41
N ALA A 68 17.44 8.35 10.48
CA ALA A 68 16.12 8.61 9.92
C ALA A 68 15.46 9.88 10.50
N LEU A 69 15.56 10.08 11.83
CA LEU A 69 15.09 11.32 12.46
C LEU A 69 15.82 12.55 11.92
N VAL A 70 17.15 12.52 11.84
CA VAL A 70 17.95 13.64 11.31
C VAL A 70 17.54 13.99 9.89
N VAL A 71 17.38 13.00 9.01
CA VAL A 71 16.89 13.21 7.64
C VAL A 71 15.53 13.91 7.67
N SER A 72 14.57 13.38 8.44
CA SER A 72 13.25 14.01 8.53
C SER A 72 13.30 15.44 9.04
N LEU A 73 14.12 15.73 10.04
CA LEU A 73 14.27 17.10 10.58
C LEU A 73 14.83 18.07 9.54
N VAL A 74 15.83 17.65 8.75
CA VAL A 74 16.43 18.48 7.69
C VAL A 74 15.39 18.79 6.60
N PHE A 75 14.71 17.78 6.08
CA PHE A 75 13.68 17.98 5.05
C PHE A 75 12.45 18.70 5.63
N GLY A 76 12.12 18.45 6.90
CA GLY A 76 11.02 19.07 7.64
C GLY A 76 11.24 20.57 7.82
N PHE A 77 12.49 20.97 8.09
CA PHE A 77 12.87 22.39 8.09
C PHE A 77 12.57 23.05 6.74
N PHE A 78 12.94 22.42 5.62
CA PHE A 78 12.64 22.97 4.29
C PHE A 78 11.15 23.01 4.00
N PHE A 79 10.41 21.97 4.40
CA PHE A 79 8.94 21.95 4.31
C PHE A 79 8.32 23.12 5.07
N VAL A 80 8.60 23.28 6.36
CA VAL A 80 8.05 24.37 7.19
C VAL A 80 8.49 25.73 6.65
N ARG A 81 9.76 25.88 6.26
CA ARG A 81 10.26 27.11 5.63
C ARG A 81 9.47 27.45 4.38
N SER A 82 9.14 26.47 3.54
CA SER A 82 8.34 26.69 2.32
C SER A 82 6.92 27.16 2.62
N LEU A 83 6.33 26.72 3.74
CA LEU A 83 5.00 27.14 4.17
C LEU A 83 4.98 28.58 4.69
N VAL A 84 5.96 28.94 5.52
CA VAL A 84 6.04 30.24 6.21
C VAL A 84 6.59 31.34 5.30
N ARG A 85 7.58 31.01 4.46
CA ARG A 85 8.22 31.94 3.51
C ARG A 85 8.06 31.44 2.08
N PRO A 86 6.83 31.44 1.57
CA PRO A 86 6.57 30.98 0.22
C PRO A 86 7.28 31.88 -0.79
N ARG A 87 7.68 31.27 -1.89
CA ARG A 87 8.33 31.91 -3.03
C ARG A 87 7.64 31.47 -4.30
N VAL A 88 7.50 32.44 -5.21
CA VAL A 88 7.24 32.16 -6.62
C VAL A 88 8.60 31.94 -7.26
N VAL A 89 8.80 30.76 -7.84
CA VAL A 89 10.06 30.37 -8.47
C VAL A 89 9.77 30.08 -9.94
N GLN A 90 10.70 30.48 -10.82
CA GLN A 90 10.68 30.03 -12.20
C GLN A 90 11.52 28.76 -12.32
N GLY A 91 10.87 27.65 -12.65
CA GLY A 91 11.53 26.42 -13.02
C GLY A 91 11.85 26.43 -14.51
N THR A 92 13.00 25.87 -14.88
CA THR A 92 13.33 25.56 -16.28
C THR A 92 13.52 24.07 -16.42
N TRP A 93 12.93 23.48 -17.46
CA TRP A 93 13.14 22.09 -17.82
C TRP A 93 13.65 22.04 -19.26
N THR A 94 14.69 21.23 -19.49
CA THR A 94 15.25 21.01 -20.83
C THR A 94 15.14 19.51 -21.12
N PRO A 95 14.38 19.09 -22.15
CA PRO A 95 14.26 17.68 -22.50
C PRO A 95 15.61 17.11 -22.91
N THR A 96 15.90 15.91 -22.44
CA THR A 96 17.05 15.13 -22.92
C THR A 96 16.64 14.42 -24.21
N VAL A 97 17.36 14.68 -25.30
CA VAL A 97 17.20 13.98 -26.57
C VAL A 97 18.35 13.02 -26.78
N ARG A 98 18.07 11.92 -27.47
CA ARG A 98 19.09 10.99 -27.95
C ARG A 98 19.39 11.27 -29.42
N ALA A 99 20.65 11.19 -29.80
CA ALA A 99 21.09 11.22 -31.19
C ALA A 99 22.19 10.19 -31.39
N ASP A 100 22.07 9.39 -32.44
CA ASP A 100 23.12 8.44 -32.82
C ASP A 100 24.12 9.16 -33.73
N VAL A 101 25.39 9.20 -33.33
CA VAL A 101 26.48 9.80 -34.08
C VAL A 101 27.49 8.70 -34.40
N GLY A 102 27.35 8.11 -35.58
CA GLY A 102 28.12 6.92 -35.96
C GLY A 102 27.78 5.73 -35.04
N PRO A 103 28.77 5.06 -34.42
CA PRO A 103 28.53 3.93 -33.53
C PRO A 103 28.17 4.34 -32.09
N VAL A 104 28.06 5.64 -31.77
CA VAL A 104 27.84 6.12 -30.39
C VAL A 104 26.50 6.84 -30.27
N THR A 105 25.67 6.40 -29.32
CA THR A 105 24.47 7.13 -28.92
C THR A 105 24.83 8.22 -27.91
N VAL A 106 24.59 9.48 -28.27
CA VAL A 106 24.83 10.64 -27.41
C VAL A 106 23.50 11.13 -26.85
N TYR A 107 23.46 11.36 -25.54
CA TYR A 107 22.34 11.99 -24.85
C TYR A 107 22.70 13.44 -24.53
N GLY A 108 21.85 14.38 -24.92
CA GLY A 108 22.08 15.81 -24.71
C GLY A 108 20.79 16.55 -24.40
N GLY A 109 20.86 17.61 -23.59
CA GLY A 109 19.71 18.49 -23.37
C GLY A 109 19.45 19.37 -24.58
N ASN A 110 18.25 19.31 -25.17
CA ASN A 110 17.88 20.20 -26.27
C ASN A 110 17.42 21.56 -25.74
N THR A 111 18.34 22.53 -25.67
CA THR A 111 18.06 23.88 -25.16
C THR A 111 17.05 24.66 -25.99
N ALA A 112 16.84 24.31 -27.27
CA ALA A 112 15.82 24.93 -28.10
C ALA A 112 14.40 24.58 -27.62
N TRP A 113 14.24 23.48 -26.87
CA TRP A 113 12.97 23.03 -26.30
C TRP A 113 12.88 23.28 -24.80
N ARG A 114 13.70 24.20 -24.28
CA ARG A 114 13.68 24.58 -22.86
C ARG A 114 12.34 25.24 -22.53
N VAL A 115 11.64 24.69 -21.54
CA VAL A 115 10.37 25.23 -21.04
C VAL A 115 10.61 25.92 -19.70
N THR A 116 10.27 27.20 -19.61
CA THR A 116 10.27 27.96 -18.34
C THR A 116 8.85 28.07 -17.82
N TYR A 117 8.64 27.80 -16.53
CA TYR A 117 7.32 27.91 -15.91
C TYR A 117 7.39 28.45 -14.49
N PRO A 118 6.48 29.36 -14.11
CA PRO A 118 6.35 29.80 -12.73
C PRO A 118 5.60 28.74 -11.90
N TYR A 119 6.02 28.53 -10.66
CA TYR A 119 5.30 27.72 -9.69
C TYR A 119 5.37 28.35 -8.28
N LEU A 120 4.38 28.01 -7.44
CA LEU A 120 4.26 28.47 -6.06
C LEU A 120 4.66 27.37 -5.10
N THR A 121 5.74 27.53 -4.35
CA THR A 121 6.26 26.52 -3.40
C THR A 121 5.27 26.02 -2.35
N SER A 122 4.21 26.77 -2.03
CA SER A 122 3.26 26.46 -0.94
C SER A 122 1.80 26.28 -1.37
N HIS A 123 1.51 26.14 -2.67
CA HIS A 123 0.13 26.07 -3.14
C HIS A 123 -0.63 24.88 -2.50
N PRO A 124 -1.91 25.06 -2.08
CA PRO A 124 -2.65 24.05 -1.32
C PRO A 124 -2.89 22.76 -2.10
N SER A 125 -2.92 22.81 -3.44
CA SER A 125 -3.04 21.60 -4.27
C SER A 125 -1.91 20.61 -4.02
N TYR A 126 -0.73 21.05 -3.59
CA TYR A 126 0.40 20.16 -3.29
C TYR A 126 0.14 19.23 -2.10
N ALA A 127 -0.87 19.50 -1.27
CA ALA A 127 -1.34 18.52 -0.30
C ALA A 127 -1.79 17.21 -0.96
N LEU A 128 -2.23 17.24 -2.22
CA LEU A 128 -2.57 16.03 -2.98
C LEU A 128 -1.34 15.20 -3.37
N LEU A 129 -0.13 15.76 -3.37
CA LEU A 129 1.08 14.97 -3.61
C LEU A 129 1.31 13.95 -2.49
N LEU A 130 0.83 14.25 -1.28
CA LEU A 130 0.86 13.29 -0.17
C LEU A 130 0.00 12.05 -0.44
N LEU A 131 -0.98 12.11 -1.36
CA LEU A 131 -1.72 10.94 -1.80
C LEU A 131 -0.85 9.97 -2.59
N ILE A 132 0.29 10.41 -3.15
CA ILE A 132 1.24 9.49 -3.79
C ILE A 132 1.99 8.67 -2.73
N THR A 133 2.26 9.27 -1.55
CA THR A 133 2.91 8.60 -0.42
C THR A 133 1.94 7.76 0.41
N ALA A 134 0.69 8.20 0.56
CA ALA A 134 -0.32 7.60 1.43
C ALA A 134 -0.54 6.08 1.26
N PRO A 135 -0.45 5.48 0.06
CA PRO A 135 -0.58 4.04 -0.11
C PRO A 135 0.43 3.22 0.72
N ILE A 136 1.64 3.74 0.96
CA ILE A 136 2.67 3.03 1.71
C ILE A 136 2.22 2.76 3.16
N PRO A 137 1.96 3.78 4.01
CA PRO A 137 1.48 3.54 5.36
C PRO A 137 0.08 2.91 5.40
N ALA A 138 -0.78 3.19 4.41
CA ALA A 138 -2.09 2.55 4.33
C ALA A 138 -1.97 1.02 4.17
N VAL A 139 -1.09 0.53 3.30
CA VAL A 139 -0.84 -0.90 3.12
C VAL A 139 -0.15 -1.49 4.35
N MET A 140 0.80 -0.79 4.96
CA MET A 140 1.44 -1.26 6.21
C MET A 140 0.42 -1.49 7.33
N LEU A 141 -0.61 -0.64 7.43
CA LEU A 141 -1.72 -0.85 8.36
C LEU A 141 -2.66 -1.97 7.90
N ALA A 142 -3.16 -1.90 6.67
CA ALA A 142 -4.16 -2.83 6.16
C ALA A 142 -3.66 -4.28 6.10
N ALA A 143 -2.42 -4.49 5.63
CA ALA A 143 -1.83 -5.83 5.51
C ALA A 143 -1.48 -6.46 6.87
N THR A 144 -1.52 -5.69 7.96
CA THR A 144 -1.11 -6.16 9.29
C THR A 144 -2.25 -6.33 10.28
N VAL A 145 -3.50 -6.00 9.90
CA VAL A 145 -4.66 -6.08 10.82
C VAL A 145 -4.85 -7.49 11.38
N ASN A 146 -4.71 -8.53 10.56
CA ASN A 146 -4.92 -9.92 10.97
C ASN A 146 -3.64 -10.64 11.41
N GLN A 147 -2.50 -9.94 11.32
CA GLN A 147 -1.14 -10.47 11.53
C GLN A 147 -0.67 -10.33 12.99
N GLY A 148 -1.59 -10.22 13.96
CA GLY A 148 -1.31 -10.16 15.40
C GLY A 148 -0.17 -9.22 15.80
N ASP A 149 0.66 -9.62 16.76
CA ASP A 149 1.67 -8.75 17.39
C ASP A 149 3.04 -8.81 16.70
N SER A 150 3.34 -9.84 15.90
CA SER A 150 4.63 -9.95 15.20
C SER A 150 4.82 -8.84 14.14
N THR A 151 3.73 -8.29 13.64
CA THR A 151 3.73 -7.18 12.68
C THR A 151 3.36 -5.84 13.33
N PHE A 152 3.35 -5.78 14.67
CA PHE A 152 2.96 -4.60 15.42
C PHE A 152 3.72 -3.33 14.99
N TYR A 153 5.05 -3.44 14.81
CA TYR A 153 5.88 -2.34 14.30
C TYR A 153 5.33 -1.74 13.00
N TRP A 154 5.01 -2.60 12.02
CA TRP A 154 4.49 -2.18 10.72
C TRP A 154 3.09 -1.56 10.84
N ARG A 155 2.23 -2.13 11.69
CA ARG A 155 0.90 -1.57 11.97
C ARG A 155 0.98 -0.16 12.54
N VAL A 156 1.83 0.03 13.56
CA VAL A 156 2.05 1.33 14.18
C VAL A 156 2.67 2.31 13.21
N CYS A 157 3.67 1.90 12.42
CA CYS A 157 4.21 2.74 11.35
C CYS A 157 3.12 3.15 10.35
N GLY A 158 2.22 2.24 9.98
CA GLY A 158 1.07 2.57 9.12
C GLY A 158 0.17 3.65 9.73
N ILE A 159 -0.19 3.51 11.01
CA ILE A 159 -1.01 4.51 11.73
C ILE A 159 -0.28 5.85 11.80
N VAL A 160 0.96 5.85 12.29
CA VAL A 160 1.80 7.04 12.45
C VAL A 160 2.00 7.76 11.12
N GLY A 161 2.30 7.02 10.05
CA GLY A 161 2.53 7.60 8.73
C GLY A 161 1.27 8.28 8.17
N LEU A 162 0.09 7.67 8.36
CA LEU A 162 -1.17 8.30 7.99
C LEU A 162 -1.46 9.57 8.80
N ILE A 163 -1.16 9.57 10.11
CA ILE A 163 -1.29 10.75 10.97
C ILE A 163 -0.36 11.86 10.50
N ILE A 164 0.92 11.57 10.25
CA ILE A 164 1.90 12.57 9.76
C ILE A 164 1.44 13.17 8.43
N ILE A 165 0.99 12.34 7.49
CA ILE A 165 0.44 12.78 6.21
C ILE A 165 -0.75 13.72 6.43
N ALA A 166 -1.70 13.33 7.29
CA ALA A 166 -2.87 14.16 7.60
C ALA A 166 -2.47 15.50 8.23
N CYS A 167 -1.52 15.51 9.16
CA CYS A 167 -0.98 16.72 9.78
C CYS A 167 -0.28 17.63 8.76
N MET A 168 0.50 17.08 7.83
CA MET A 168 1.17 17.87 6.78
C MET A 168 0.17 18.48 5.79
N ALA A 169 -0.84 17.71 5.38
CA ALA A 169 -1.93 18.20 4.55
C ALA A 169 -2.67 19.35 5.25
N LEU A 170 -3.01 19.15 6.53
CA LEU A 170 -3.65 20.18 7.35
C LEU A 170 -2.78 21.43 7.48
N ALA A 171 -1.48 21.28 7.76
CA ALA A 171 -0.54 22.40 7.86
C ALA A 171 -0.49 23.23 6.56
N ARG A 172 -0.52 22.59 5.39
CA ARG A 172 -0.62 23.27 4.08
C ARG A 172 -1.91 24.06 3.94
N VAL A 173 -3.05 23.44 4.26
CA VAL A 173 -4.37 24.09 4.16
C VAL A 173 -4.45 25.29 5.11
N LEU A 174 -4.00 25.14 6.35
CA LEU A 174 -3.98 26.22 7.34
C LEU A 174 -3.03 27.36 6.92
N ALA A 175 -1.82 27.05 6.45
CA ALA A 175 -0.86 28.04 5.97
C ALA A 175 -1.43 28.90 4.83
N TRP A 176 -2.21 28.30 3.93
CA TRP A 176 -2.77 28.99 2.77
C TRP A 176 -4.06 29.76 3.08
N TYR A 177 -5.03 29.12 3.73
CA TYR A 177 -6.38 29.69 3.90
C TYR A 177 -6.52 30.52 5.19
N VAL A 178 -5.91 30.07 6.29
CA VAL A 178 -6.02 30.73 7.60
C VAL A 178 -4.93 31.80 7.73
N PHE A 179 -3.66 31.41 7.64
CA PHE A 179 -2.54 32.32 7.84
C PHE A 179 -2.20 33.17 6.60
N ARG A 180 -2.64 32.73 5.42
CA ARG A 180 -2.48 33.43 4.14
C ARG A 180 -1.03 33.78 3.76
N PHE A 181 -0.06 32.98 4.22
CA PHE A 181 1.37 33.26 4.02
C PHE A 181 1.75 33.38 2.52
N GLY A 182 1.16 32.56 1.64
CA GLY A 182 1.46 32.57 0.19
C GLY A 182 0.53 33.40 -0.68
N ARG A 183 -0.69 33.64 -0.20
CA ARG A 183 -1.73 34.31 -0.98
C ARG A 183 -1.41 35.78 -1.24
N ARG A 184 -0.82 36.49 -0.26
CA ARG A 184 -0.49 37.92 -0.35
C ARG A 184 0.54 38.23 -1.45
N GLN A 185 1.55 37.39 -1.63
CA GLN A 185 2.57 37.57 -2.67
C GLN A 185 2.03 37.27 -4.06
N LEU A 186 1.21 36.23 -4.19
CA LEU A 186 0.53 35.91 -5.44
C LEU A 186 -0.41 37.05 -5.87
N ASP A 187 -1.21 37.56 -4.93
CA ASP A 187 -2.12 38.69 -5.19
C ASP A 187 -1.35 39.96 -5.60
N ALA A 188 -0.10 40.16 -5.13
CA ALA A 188 0.75 41.28 -5.53
C ALA A 188 1.30 41.12 -6.96
N GLN A 189 1.76 39.93 -7.34
CA GLN A 189 2.29 39.66 -8.69
C GLN A 189 1.20 39.59 -9.77
N LEU A 190 -0.06 39.33 -9.38
CA LEU A 190 -1.19 39.29 -10.31
C LEU A 190 -1.85 40.67 -10.52
N ARG A 191 -1.44 41.71 -9.79
CA ARG A 191 -1.92 43.08 -10.06
C ARG A 191 -1.46 43.50 -11.46
N GLY A 192 -2.41 43.71 -12.36
CA GLY A 192 -2.17 44.20 -13.72
C GLY A 192 -2.18 43.14 -14.82
N LEU A 193 -2.33 41.84 -14.50
CA LEU A 193 -2.54 40.80 -15.51
C LEU A 193 -4.04 40.60 -15.79
N ALA A 194 -4.45 40.52 -17.06
CA ALA A 194 -5.83 40.31 -17.49
C ALA A 194 -6.37 38.87 -17.23
N ILE A 195 -5.71 38.09 -16.38
CA ILE A 195 -6.03 36.69 -16.10
C ILE A 195 -6.59 36.57 -14.69
N SER A 196 -7.74 35.91 -14.55
CA SER A 196 -8.35 35.71 -13.23
C SER A 196 -7.46 34.81 -12.34
N PRO A 197 -7.23 35.17 -11.06
CA PRO A 197 -6.39 34.38 -10.15
C PRO A 197 -6.82 32.92 -10.00
N ARG A 198 -8.13 32.64 -10.09
CA ARG A 198 -8.69 31.29 -10.06
C ARG A 198 -8.26 30.46 -11.26
N ARG A 199 -8.36 31.01 -12.48
CA ARG A 199 -7.99 30.31 -13.70
C ARG A 199 -6.49 30.05 -13.75
N LEU A 200 -5.69 31.00 -13.24
CA LEU A 200 -4.25 30.83 -13.15
C LEU A 200 -3.87 29.75 -12.13
N GLY A 201 -4.42 29.77 -10.91
CA GLY A 201 -4.16 28.71 -9.92
C GLY A 201 -4.59 27.33 -10.39
N TRP A 202 -5.69 27.25 -11.14
CA TRP A 202 -6.14 26.01 -11.76
C TRP A 202 -5.13 25.46 -12.78
N GLU A 203 -4.75 26.27 -13.77
CA GLU A 203 -3.84 25.84 -14.84
C GLU A 203 -2.39 25.68 -14.36
N ILE A 204 -1.96 26.45 -13.36
CA ILE A 204 -0.58 26.40 -12.83
C ILE A 204 -0.38 25.27 -11.85
N ALA A 205 -1.31 25.10 -10.90
CA ALA A 205 -1.06 24.27 -9.73
C ALA A 205 -2.02 23.08 -9.58
N TRP A 206 -3.34 23.25 -9.80
CA TRP A 206 -4.28 22.14 -9.63
C TRP A 206 -4.19 21.10 -10.74
N LYS A 207 -4.31 21.53 -12.00
CA LYS A 207 -4.38 20.62 -13.14
C LYS A 207 -3.14 19.72 -13.27
N PRO A 208 -1.88 20.23 -13.17
CA PRO A 208 -0.70 19.35 -13.22
C PRO A 208 -0.65 18.35 -12.07
N VAL A 209 -1.04 18.75 -10.86
CA VAL A 209 -1.04 17.87 -9.68
C VAL A 209 -2.09 16.77 -9.82
N LEU A 210 -3.32 17.12 -10.21
CA LEU A 210 -4.38 16.14 -10.42
C LEU A 210 -4.00 15.13 -11.51
N VAL A 211 -3.44 15.61 -12.63
CA VAL A 211 -2.96 14.74 -13.71
C VAL A 211 -1.86 13.81 -13.20
N LEU A 212 -0.89 14.31 -12.42
CA LEU A 212 0.17 13.49 -11.85
C LEU A 212 -0.39 12.41 -10.92
N VAL A 213 -1.27 12.78 -9.98
CA VAL A 213 -1.88 11.83 -9.04
C VAL A 213 -2.68 10.76 -9.80
N VAL A 214 -3.55 11.16 -10.72
CA VAL A 214 -4.33 10.21 -11.53
C VAL A 214 -3.42 9.29 -12.33
N LEU A 215 -2.35 9.82 -12.94
CA LEU A 215 -1.40 9.02 -13.70
C LEU A 215 -0.68 8.00 -12.82
N MET A 216 -0.17 8.41 -11.65
CA MET A 216 0.52 7.51 -10.72
C MET A 216 -0.40 6.38 -10.24
N TYR A 217 -1.64 6.71 -9.86
CA TYR A 217 -2.63 5.71 -9.47
C TYR A 217 -3.07 4.83 -10.64
N ALA A 218 -3.23 5.37 -11.84
CA ALA A 218 -3.58 4.57 -13.01
C ALA A 218 -2.48 3.53 -13.34
N ILE A 219 -1.21 3.94 -13.31
CA ILE A 219 -0.07 3.05 -13.59
C ILE A 219 0.01 1.92 -12.57
N ALA A 220 -0.26 2.18 -11.29
CA ALA A 220 -0.21 1.16 -10.24
C ALA A 220 -1.49 0.31 -10.17
N CYS A 221 -2.67 0.95 -10.10
CA CYS A 221 -3.93 0.28 -9.81
C CYS A 221 -4.49 -0.50 -11.01
N ILE A 222 -4.25 -0.09 -12.25
CA ILE A 222 -4.78 -0.81 -13.43
C ILE A 222 -4.16 -2.21 -13.54
N PRO A 223 -2.81 -2.39 -13.53
CA PRO A 223 -2.21 -3.71 -13.56
C PRO A 223 -2.59 -4.56 -12.35
N LEU A 224 -2.56 -3.98 -11.14
CA LEU A 224 -2.95 -4.69 -9.91
C LEU A 224 -4.41 -5.16 -9.95
N GLY A 225 -5.34 -4.30 -10.40
CA GLY A 225 -6.74 -4.65 -10.56
C GLY A 225 -6.96 -5.73 -11.62
N ALA A 226 -6.21 -5.70 -12.73
CA ALA A 226 -6.27 -6.73 -13.75
C ALA A 226 -5.75 -8.09 -13.25
N LEU A 227 -4.64 -8.09 -12.50
CA LEU A 227 -4.10 -9.29 -11.86
C LEU A 227 -5.10 -9.88 -10.86
N TRP A 228 -5.66 -9.04 -9.99
CA TRP A 228 -6.68 -9.45 -9.01
C TRP A 228 -7.94 -10.03 -9.68
N LEU A 229 -8.46 -9.39 -10.74
CA LEU A 229 -9.60 -9.91 -11.49
C LEU A 229 -9.29 -11.25 -12.19
N LYS A 230 -8.08 -11.40 -12.71
CA LYS A 230 -7.64 -12.67 -13.32
C LYS A 230 -7.62 -13.78 -12.27
N GLU A 231 -7.04 -13.51 -11.11
CA GLU A 231 -6.97 -14.43 -9.98
C GLU A 231 -8.36 -14.85 -9.50
N GLN A 232 -9.28 -13.90 -9.28
CA GLN A 232 -10.67 -14.18 -8.90
C GLN A 232 -11.40 -15.07 -9.92
N ARG A 233 -11.19 -14.84 -11.22
CA ARG A 233 -11.75 -15.70 -12.27
C ARG A 233 -11.15 -17.10 -12.25
N THR A 234 -9.84 -17.22 -12.05
CA THR A 234 -9.16 -18.52 -11.92
C THR A 234 -9.71 -19.30 -10.72
N MET A 235 -9.84 -18.66 -9.56
CA MET A 235 -10.43 -19.28 -8.36
C MET A 235 -11.88 -19.71 -8.60
N ALA A 236 -12.71 -18.86 -9.22
CA ALA A 236 -14.10 -19.18 -9.52
C ALA A 236 -14.26 -20.37 -10.49
N GLY A 237 -13.25 -20.62 -11.33
CA GLY A 237 -13.21 -21.76 -12.24
C GLY A 237 -12.79 -23.09 -11.60
N LEU A 238 -12.24 -23.08 -10.38
CA LEU A 238 -11.82 -24.30 -9.69
C LEU A 238 -13.03 -25.15 -9.27
N PRO A 239 -12.95 -26.48 -9.33
CA PRO A 239 -13.99 -27.35 -8.82
C PRO A 239 -14.13 -27.24 -7.29
N VAL A 240 -15.34 -27.50 -6.79
CA VAL A 240 -15.64 -27.52 -5.36
C VAL A 240 -15.15 -28.84 -4.78
N ALA A 241 -14.50 -28.79 -3.62
CA ALA A 241 -13.96 -29.93 -2.92
C ALA A 241 -15.05 -30.95 -2.56
N THR A 242 -14.67 -32.21 -2.65
CA THR A 242 -15.42 -33.39 -2.22
C THR A 242 -14.51 -34.27 -1.38
N ALA A 243 -15.07 -35.15 -0.55
CA ALA A 243 -14.25 -36.09 0.20
C ALA A 243 -13.40 -37.02 -0.69
N ALA A 244 -13.85 -37.31 -1.92
CA ALA A 244 -13.11 -38.11 -2.90
C ALA A 244 -11.84 -37.43 -3.43
N ASP A 245 -11.73 -36.10 -3.29
CA ASP A 245 -10.52 -35.39 -3.68
C ASP A 245 -9.30 -35.77 -2.83
N ALA A 246 -9.47 -36.48 -1.71
CA ALA A 246 -8.36 -37.04 -0.93
C ALA A 246 -7.42 -37.94 -1.76
N GLU A 247 -7.92 -38.54 -2.85
CA GLU A 247 -7.13 -39.34 -3.79
C GLU A 247 -6.34 -38.49 -4.82
N HIS A 248 -6.55 -37.17 -4.83
CA HIS A 248 -5.99 -36.22 -5.80
C HIS A 248 -5.12 -35.13 -5.13
N PRO A 249 -4.05 -35.50 -4.40
CA PRO A 249 -3.18 -34.54 -3.73
C PRO A 249 -2.47 -33.63 -4.73
N GLY A 250 -2.31 -32.36 -4.37
CA GLY A 250 -1.65 -31.35 -5.17
C GLY A 250 -2.60 -30.48 -6.00
N GLU A 251 -3.85 -30.91 -6.20
CA GLU A 251 -4.85 -30.14 -6.92
C GLU A 251 -5.45 -29.02 -6.06
N TYR A 252 -5.83 -27.91 -6.70
CA TYR A 252 -6.51 -26.82 -6.03
C TYR A 252 -8.03 -27.00 -6.12
N ARG A 253 -8.70 -26.80 -4.98
CA ARG A 253 -10.15 -26.92 -4.84
C ARG A 253 -10.73 -25.73 -4.08
N ARG A 254 -11.97 -25.36 -4.41
CA ARG A 254 -12.78 -24.45 -3.60
C ARG A 254 -13.46 -25.21 -2.48
N VAL A 255 -13.44 -24.68 -1.27
CA VAL A 255 -14.20 -25.22 -0.15
C VAL A 255 -15.44 -24.35 0.02
N LYS A 256 -16.61 -24.99 0.06
CA LYS A 256 -17.88 -24.34 0.39
C LYS A 256 -18.70 -25.25 1.28
N GLY A 257 -19.06 -24.76 2.47
CA GLY A 257 -19.79 -25.58 3.43
C GLY A 257 -20.03 -24.89 4.77
N ALA A 258 -20.68 -25.59 5.68
CA ALA A 258 -20.94 -25.10 7.03
C ALA A 258 -19.77 -25.42 7.96
N VAL A 259 -19.37 -24.48 8.82
CA VAL A 259 -18.36 -24.71 9.84
C VAL A 259 -18.88 -25.75 10.84
N ALA A 260 -18.27 -26.93 10.84
CA ALA A 260 -18.69 -28.07 11.66
C ALA A 260 -18.08 -28.05 13.06
N ALA A 261 -16.86 -27.50 13.18
CA ALA A 261 -16.19 -27.28 14.46
C ALA A 261 -15.50 -25.92 14.46
N GLY A 262 -15.39 -25.29 15.63
CA GLY A 262 -14.70 -24.02 15.77
C GLY A 262 -13.22 -24.09 15.33
N PRO A 263 -12.60 -22.95 15.02
CA PRO A 263 -11.21 -22.91 14.59
C PRO A 263 -10.28 -23.34 15.73
N VAL A 264 -9.29 -24.16 15.39
CA VAL A 264 -8.18 -24.55 16.26
C VAL A 264 -6.96 -23.74 15.86
N TYR A 265 -6.21 -23.26 16.85
CA TYR A 265 -5.01 -22.48 16.64
C TYR A 265 -3.85 -23.11 17.42
N TRP A 266 -2.73 -23.39 16.74
CA TRP A 266 -1.58 -24.08 17.31
C TRP A 266 -0.37 -23.15 17.45
N ALA A 267 0.25 -23.15 18.63
CA ALA A 267 1.47 -22.42 18.92
C ALA A 267 2.50 -23.35 19.60
N PRO A 268 3.09 -24.31 18.85
CA PRO A 268 3.95 -25.36 19.42
C PRO A 268 5.23 -24.82 20.11
N ARG A 269 5.62 -23.57 19.86
CA ARG A 269 6.76 -22.89 20.49
C ARG A 269 6.36 -21.81 21.51
N GLY A 270 5.10 -21.80 21.94
CA GLY A 270 4.58 -20.86 22.94
C GLY A 270 4.04 -19.55 22.37
N ALA A 271 3.42 -18.75 23.25
CA ALA A 271 2.66 -17.55 22.92
C ALA A 271 3.34 -16.25 23.42
N GLY A 272 4.64 -16.07 23.14
CA GLY A 272 5.40 -14.85 23.48
C GLY A 272 4.94 -13.58 22.73
N ARG A 273 5.79 -12.55 22.58
CA ARG A 273 5.47 -11.43 21.68
C ARG A 273 5.33 -11.96 20.25
N GLY A 274 4.15 -11.81 19.66
CA GLY A 274 3.76 -12.51 18.43
C GLY A 274 3.05 -13.85 18.66
N GLY A 275 2.72 -14.20 19.89
CA GLY A 275 2.07 -15.45 20.28
C GLY A 275 0.60 -15.57 19.89
N ASN A 276 -0.04 -14.44 19.61
CA ASN A 276 -1.32 -14.40 18.91
C ASN A 276 -1.17 -14.72 17.40
N ASN A 277 0.06 -14.80 16.89
CA ASN A 277 0.38 -15.39 15.59
C ASN A 277 0.79 -16.84 15.82
N TYR A 278 -0.24 -17.65 16.06
CA TYR A 278 -0.15 -19.09 16.02
C TYR A 278 0.62 -19.55 14.78
N ALA A 279 1.43 -20.59 14.94
CA ALA A 279 2.24 -21.13 13.85
C ALA A 279 1.41 -21.93 12.85
N GLY A 280 0.21 -22.37 13.26
CA GLY A 280 -0.77 -23.00 12.39
C GLY A 280 -2.19 -22.74 12.86
N ALA A 281 -3.15 -22.91 11.96
CA ALA A 281 -4.57 -22.89 12.27
C ALA A 281 -5.33 -23.94 11.46
N GLY A 282 -6.48 -24.38 11.94
CA GLY A 282 -7.32 -25.35 11.25
C GLY A 282 -8.80 -25.16 11.56
N VAL A 283 -9.68 -25.52 10.62
CA VAL A 283 -11.13 -25.57 10.83
C VAL A 283 -11.72 -26.75 10.08
N LEU A 284 -12.73 -27.37 10.68
CA LEU A 284 -13.51 -28.44 10.05
C LEU A 284 -14.77 -27.86 9.41
N VAL A 285 -14.99 -28.21 8.15
CA VAL A 285 -16.12 -27.74 7.33
C VAL A 285 -16.91 -28.95 6.82
N ALA A 286 -18.21 -28.96 7.08
CA ALA A 286 -19.14 -29.91 6.46
C ALA A 286 -19.43 -29.45 5.03
N LEU A 287 -19.04 -30.27 4.05
CA LEU A 287 -19.16 -29.93 2.63
C LEU A 287 -20.60 -30.01 2.16
N ALA A 288 -21.02 -29.06 1.32
CA ALA A 288 -22.34 -29.09 0.70
C ALA A 288 -22.53 -30.30 -0.25
N THR A 289 -21.43 -30.87 -0.74
CA THR A 289 -21.37 -32.05 -1.61
C THR A 289 -21.40 -33.38 -0.85
N GLY A 290 -21.39 -33.35 0.49
CA GLY A 290 -21.22 -34.51 1.35
C GLY A 290 -19.77 -34.72 1.80
N GLY A 291 -19.61 -35.28 2.99
CA GLY A 291 -18.31 -35.43 3.67
C GLY A 291 -17.78 -34.14 4.30
N GLU A 292 -16.50 -34.16 4.65
CA GLU A 292 -15.85 -33.09 5.41
C GLU A 292 -14.60 -32.56 4.70
N ALA A 293 -14.31 -31.27 4.89
CA ALA A 293 -13.03 -30.66 4.55
C ALA A 293 -12.35 -30.14 5.82
N LEU A 294 -11.13 -30.61 6.06
CA LEU A 294 -10.23 -30.04 7.06
C LEU A 294 -9.34 -29.00 6.37
N VAL A 295 -9.63 -27.73 6.61
CA VAL A 295 -8.88 -26.60 6.05
C VAL A 295 -7.82 -26.20 7.05
N LEU A 296 -6.56 -26.31 6.65
CA LEU A 296 -5.37 -26.03 7.45
C LEU A 296 -4.65 -24.81 6.90
N ALA A 297 -4.09 -23.98 7.77
CA ALA A 297 -3.33 -22.80 7.41
C ALA A 297 -1.97 -22.82 8.09
N GLU A 298 -0.91 -22.82 7.30
CA GLU A 298 0.47 -22.66 7.78
C GLU A 298 0.71 -21.25 8.32
N SER A 299 1.84 -21.03 8.98
CA SER A 299 2.18 -19.77 9.66
C SER A 299 1.90 -18.50 8.85
N MET A 300 2.30 -18.46 7.57
CA MET A 300 2.07 -17.29 6.71
C MET A 300 0.61 -17.11 6.27
N ALA A 301 -0.18 -18.18 6.30
CA ALA A 301 -1.58 -18.22 5.91
C ALA A 301 -2.55 -18.08 7.11
N VAL A 302 -2.08 -18.17 8.36
CA VAL A 302 -2.90 -17.94 9.57
C VAL A 302 -3.62 -16.56 9.56
N PRO A 303 -3.01 -15.46 9.11
CA PRO A 303 -3.70 -14.17 8.98
C PRO A 303 -4.85 -14.21 7.96
N ASP A 304 -4.64 -14.89 6.84
CA ASP A 304 -5.66 -15.11 5.81
C ASP A 304 -6.77 -16.01 6.33
N PHE A 305 -6.43 -17.05 7.09
CA PHE A 305 -7.37 -17.91 7.80
C PHE A 305 -8.23 -17.11 8.79
N LYS A 306 -7.63 -16.20 9.57
CA LYS A 306 -8.39 -15.29 10.46
C LYS A 306 -9.31 -14.38 9.66
N GLY A 307 -8.84 -13.84 8.53
CA GLY A 307 -9.64 -13.02 7.62
C GLY A 307 -10.82 -13.78 7.02
N MET A 308 -10.61 -15.03 6.62
CA MET A 308 -11.63 -15.96 6.16
C MET A 308 -12.67 -16.24 7.26
N MET A 309 -12.21 -16.60 8.47
CA MET A 309 -13.09 -16.89 9.60
C MET A 309 -13.92 -15.66 10.03
N ALA A 310 -13.36 -14.45 9.92
CA ALA A 310 -14.09 -13.21 10.20
C ALA A 310 -15.23 -12.93 9.20
N ARG A 311 -15.20 -13.56 8.01
CA ARG A 311 -16.25 -13.46 6.97
C ARG A 311 -17.28 -14.59 7.04
N VAL A 312 -17.15 -15.52 7.97
CA VAL A 312 -18.15 -16.57 8.18
C VAL A 312 -19.42 -15.93 8.71
N HIS A 313 -20.45 -15.89 7.88
CA HIS A 313 -21.78 -15.40 8.22
C HIS A 313 -22.77 -16.55 8.09
N HIS A 314 -23.69 -16.67 9.06
CA HIS A 314 -24.66 -17.77 9.15
C HIS A 314 -24.02 -19.18 9.17
N GLY A 315 -22.76 -19.28 9.59
CA GLY A 315 -22.03 -20.54 9.69
C GLY A 315 -21.46 -21.06 8.37
N GLU A 316 -21.68 -20.37 7.24
CA GLU A 316 -21.11 -20.78 5.95
C GLU A 316 -19.71 -20.21 5.73
N LEU A 317 -18.83 -21.04 5.21
CA LEU A 317 -17.45 -20.72 4.88
C LEU A 317 -17.19 -20.96 3.39
N THR A 318 -16.46 -20.02 2.79
CA THR A 318 -15.88 -20.16 1.45
C THR A 318 -14.38 -19.96 1.53
N ALA A 319 -13.61 -20.85 0.89
CA ALA A 319 -12.16 -20.76 0.84
C ALA A 319 -11.60 -21.44 -0.42
N THR A 320 -10.30 -21.28 -0.67
CA THR A 320 -9.58 -22.07 -1.66
C THR A 320 -8.33 -22.67 -1.03
N GLY A 321 -8.09 -23.95 -1.33
CA GLY A 321 -6.92 -24.64 -0.82
C GLY A 321 -6.38 -25.69 -1.77
N LYS A 322 -5.13 -26.06 -1.52
CA LYS A 322 -4.44 -27.16 -2.18
C LYS A 322 -4.69 -28.45 -1.40
N VAL A 323 -5.18 -29.47 -2.06
CA VAL A 323 -5.39 -30.79 -1.44
C VAL A 323 -4.05 -31.39 -1.02
N ILE A 324 -3.99 -31.92 0.19
CA ILE A 324 -2.83 -32.65 0.72
C ILE A 324 -3.21 -34.07 1.10
N ALA A 325 -2.27 -34.99 0.93
CA ALA A 325 -2.47 -36.40 1.27
C ALA A 325 -2.40 -36.63 2.79
N ALA A 326 -1.50 -35.94 3.49
CA ALA A 326 -1.26 -36.10 4.91
C ALA A 326 -0.54 -34.89 5.50
N VAL A 327 -0.72 -34.65 6.80
CA VAL A 327 0.13 -33.73 7.56
C VAL A 327 1.52 -34.33 7.73
N THR A 328 2.52 -33.66 7.18
CA THR A 328 3.94 -34.03 7.23
C THR A 328 4.55 -33.83 8.63
N PRO A 329 5.66 -34.52 8.96
CA PRO A 329 6.35 -34.33 10.23
C PRO A 329 6.81 -32.88 10.46
N ASP A 330 7.19 -32.17 9.39
CA ASP A 330 7.60 -30.78 9.47
C ASP A 330 6.42 -29.87 9.80
N GLU A 331 5.26 -30.05 9.16
CA GLU A 331 4.05 -29.27 9.50
C GLU A 331 3.63 -29.49 10.96
N ARG A 332 3.75 -30.72 11.50
CA ARG A 332 3.52 -30.97 12.95
C ARG A 332 4.55 -30.25 13.81
N LYS A 333 5.83 -30.32 13.45
CA LYS A 333 6.92 -29.73 14.23
C LYS A 333 6.89 -28.20 14.23
N TYR A 334 6.62 -27.57 13.08
CA TYR A 334 6.73 -26.13 12.89
C TYR A 334 5.40 -25.41 13.05
N TYR A 335 4.29 -25.99 12.60
CA TYR A 335 2.96 -25.37 12.66
C TYR A 335 2.07 -25.95 13.75
N GLY A 336 2.40 -27.15 14.26
CA GLY A 336 1.65 -27.80 15.33
C GLY A 336 0.39 -28.50 14.84
N PHE A 337 0.26 -28.73 13.53
CA PHE A 337 -0.91 -29.42 12.98
C PHE A 337 -1.13 -30.76 13.68
N ASP A 338 -2.34 -30.93 14.18
CA ASP A 338 -2.79 -32.15 14.84
C ASP A 338 -4.21 -32.47 14.38
N GLU A 339 -4.34 -33.50 13.55
CA GLU A 339 -5.64 -33.98 13.07
C GLU A 339 -6.52 -34.47 14.22
N GLY A 340 -5.91 -34.95 15.31
CA GLY A 340 -6.62 -35.39 16.53
C GLY A 340 -7.28 -34.26 17.30
N ALA A 341 -6.99 -33.00 16.97
CA ALA A 341 -7.72 -31.84 17.51
C ALA A 341 -9.15 -31.72 16.95
N PHE A 342 -9.50 -32.52 15.94
CA PHE A 342 -10.82 -32.57 15.33
C PHE A 342 -11.45 -33.96 15.52
N PRO A 343 -12.80 -34.08 15.44
CA PRO A 343 -13.47 -35.38 15.44
C PRO A 343 -12.91 -36.33 14.38
N ALA A 344 -13.10 -37.65 14.55
CA ALA A 344 -12.73 -38.61 13.51
C ALA A 344 -13.56 -38.38 12.23
N PRO A 345 -13.02 -38.65 11.03
CA PRO A 345 -13.77 -38.53 9.78
C PRO A 345 -15.06 -39.34 9.79
N GLY A 346 -16.17 -38.75 9.34
CA GLY A 346 -17.44 -39.45 9.16
C GLY A 346 -17.39 -40.49 8.01
N ALA A 347 -18.46 -41.27 7.87
CA ALA A 347 -18.56 -42.36 6.87
C ALA A 347 -18.40 -41.91 5.40
N GLN A 348 -18.67 -40.63 5.12
CA GLN A 348 -18.50 -40.04 3.79
C GLN A 348 -17.07 -39.57 3.50
N GLY A 349 -16.15 -39.68 4.47
CA GLY A 349 -14.75 -39.32 4.33
C GLY A 349 -14.42 -37.85 4.60
N ARG A 350 -13.13 -37.55 4.58
CA ARG A 350 -12.56 -36.22 4.81
C ARG A 350 -11.44 -35.94 3.82
N VAL A 351 -11.46 -34.75 3.24
CA VAL A 351 -10.34 -34.20 2.45
C VAL A 351 -9.59 -33.15 3.28
N MET A 352 -8.26 -33.13 3.18
CA MET A 352 -7.42 -32.12 3.81
C MET A 352 -6.95 -31.10 2.78
N LEU A 353 -7.02 -29.82 3.10
CA LEU A 353 -6.58 -28.74 2.23
C LEU A 353 -5.70 -27.75 2.99
N LEU A 354 -4.57 -27.38 2.39
CA LEU A 354 -3.79 -26.22 2.81
C LEU A 354 -4.40 -24.96 2.18
N LEU A 355 -4.77 -24.00 3.02
CA LEU A 355 -5.29 -22.70 2.63
C LEU A 355 -4.24 -21.99 1.76
N SER A 356 -4.60 -21.71 0.51
CA SER A 356 -3.75 -20.90 -0.36
C SER A 356 -4.23 -19.46 -0.41
N GLN A 357 -5.56 -19.25 -0.42
CA GLN A 357 -6.19 -17.93 -0.40
C GLN A 357 -7.61 -17.98 0.20
N PRO A 358 -8.02 -16.94 0.95
CA PRO A 358 -9.34 -16.82 1.55
C PRO A 358 -10.42 -16.36 0.56
#